data_AF-A0A9W4T442-F1
#
_entry.id   AF-A0A9W4T442-F1
#
_cell.length_a   1.000
_cell.length_b   1.000
_cell.length_c   1.000
_cell.angle_alpha   90.00
_cell.angle_beta   90.00
_cell.angle_gamma   90.00
#
_symmetry.space_group_name_H-M   'P 1'
#
loop_
_entity.id
_entity.type
_entity.pdbx_description
1 polymer ?
#
loop_
_entity_poly.entity_id
_entity_poly.type
_entity_poly.pdbx_seq_one_letter_code
_entity_poly.pdbx_strand_id
1 'polypeptide(L)'
;KPNKPPTQPKPTNSPASPTPTTEQINQTEQKLDQAQANNLSEEELINLIKQTSETVKHSGDENLKKKKEAAEKKLSKDKLRELIREEIHQELTENGVKPEQFDPQVIRTEVLNEIGKQKLWSLINTLEQALKAGQKTKVKNHLQALQQFINSKIDYKQNAYAKQKTKVQRLLTQANQQLNSPNQTKTNFFHLAQTKLEEELKTHNQKIEEIIAEAMPEEGKID
;
A
#
# COMPACT_ATOMS: atom_id res chain seq x y z
N LYS A 1 -39.57 12.81 2.74
CA LYS A 1 -38.33 13.58 2.48
C LYS A 1 -37.17 12.60 2.39
N PRO A 2 -36.47 12.48 1.25
CA PRO A 2 -35.35 11.57 1.12
C PRO A 2 -34.10 12.17 1.80
N ASN A 3 -33.43 11.31 2.58
CA ASN A 3 -32.24 11.62 3.36
C ASN A 3 -31.03 11.63 2.41
N LYS A 4 -30.51 12.82 2.07
CA LYS A 4 -29.27 12.95 1.31
C LYS A 4 -28.09 12.48 2.18
N PRO A 5 -27.16 11.67 1.65
CA PRO A 5 -25.89 11.40 2.32
C PRO A 5 -25.13 12.72 2.54
N PRO A 6 -24.40 12.87 3.66
CA PRO A 6 -23.58 14.04 3.90
C PRO A 6 -22.55 14.16 2.77
N THR A 7 -22.58 15.32 2.12
CA THR A 7 -21.69 15.67 1.02
C THR A 7 -20.28 15.78 1.61
N GLN A 8 -19.40 14.89 1.18
CA GLN A 8 -17.97 14.95 1.50
C GLN A 8 -17.45 16.35 1.13
N PRO A 9 -16.79 17.09 2.04
CA PRO A 9 -16.16 18.34 1.67
C PRO A 9 -15.11 18.05 0.58
N LYS A 10 -15.29 18.70 -0.56
CA LYS A 10 -14.31 18.79 -1.65
C LYS A 10 -12.98 19.25 -1.04
N PRO A 11 -11.83 18.62 -1.33
CA PRO A 11 -10.56 19.09 -0.82
C PRO A 11 -10.32 20.50 -1.35
N THR A 12 -10.36 21.46 -0.44
CA THR A 12 -9.92 22.84 -0.66
C THR A 12 -8.43 22.77 -0.95
N ASN A 13 -7.99 23.33 -2.07
CA ASN A 13 -6.59 23.43 -2.45
C ASN A 13 -5.78 24.04 -1.30
N SER A 14 -5.05 23.20 -0.55
CA SER A 14 -3.99 23.68 0.34
C SER A 14 -2.94 24.38 -0.53
N PRO A 15 -2.37 25.52 -0.09
CA PRO A 15 -1.25 26.12 -0.78
C PRO A 15 -0.12 25.09 -0.85
N ALA A 16 0.42 24.85 -2.04
CA ALA A 16 1.54 23.94 -2.20
C ALA A 16 2.72 24.51 -1.41
N SER A 17 3.21 23.78 -0.41
CA SER A 17 4.43 24.15 0.31
C SER A 17 5.55 24.36 -0.71
N PRO A 18 6.33 25.45 -0.62
CA PRO A 18 7.37 25.73 -1.60
C PRO A 18 8.40 24.60 -1.62
N THR A 19 8.72 24.10 -2.82
CA THR A 19 9.79 23.13 -3.02
C THR A 19 11.12 23.72 -2.54
N PRO A 20 11.91 23.00 -1.71
CA PRO A 20 13.16 23.52 -1.18
C PRO A 20 14.19 23.75 -2.29
N THR A 21 15.03 24.77 -2.10
CA THR A 21 16.12 25.09 -3.03
C THR A 21 17.24 24.06 -2.94
N THR A 22 18.05 23.96 -4.00
CA THR A 22 19.26 23.11 -4.00
C THR A 22 20.21 23.45 -2.85
N GLU A 23 20.31 24.73 -2.48
CA GLU A 23 21.14 25.16 -1.35
C GLU A 23 20.59 24.66 -0.01
N GLN A 24 19.27 24.72 0.20
CA GLN A 24 18.61 24.16 1.38
C GLN A 24 18.80 22.64 1.47
N ILE A 25 18.72 21.94 0.33
CA ILE A 25 18.98 20.50 0.22
C ILE A 25 20.41 20.17 0.63
N ASN A 26 21.40 20.87 0.08
CA ASN A 26 22.82 20.65 0.39
C ASN A 26 23.15 20.92 1.86
N GLN A 27 22.61 22.00 2.43
CA GLN A 27 22.78 22.32 3.87
C GLN A 27 22.15 21.25 4.76
N THR A 28 20.98 20.74 4.37
CA THR A 28 20.29 19.65 5.08
C THR A 28 21.10 18.36 5.02
N GLU A 29 21.65 18.03 3.86
CA GLU A 29 22.52 16.87 3.68
C GLU A 29 23.74 16.94 4.60
N GLN A 30 24.42 18.08 4.62
CA GLN A 30 25.60 18.30 5.46
C GLN A 30 25.28 18.15 6.95
N LYS A 31 24.15 18.69 7.42
CA LYS A 31 23.70 18.53 8.82
C LYS A 31 23.45 17.06 9.16
N LEU A 32 22.76 16.32 8.29
CA LEU A 32 22.49 14.91 8.52
C LEU A 32 23.76 14.05 8.50
N ASP A 33 24.72 14.37 7.65
CA ASP A 33 26.03 13.70 7.63
C ASP A 33 26.83 13.96 8.91
N GLN A 34 26.78 15.19 9.44
CA GLN A 34 27.37 15.52 10.73
C GLN A 34 26.71 14.73 11.87
N ALA A 35 25.38 14.57 11.85
CA ALA A 35 24.67 13.76 12.83
C ALA A 35 25.07 12.27 12.77
N GLN A 36 25.50 11.78 11.61
CA GLN A 36 26.02 10.42 11.46
C GLN A 36 27.45 10.28 11.96
N ALA A 37 28.32 11.24 11.64
CA ALA A 37 29.75 11.21 11.98
C ALA A 37 30.04 11.58 13.44
N ASN A 38 29.24 12.45 14.05
CA ASN A 38 29.45 12.95 15.39
C ASN A 38 28.65 12.16 16.44
N ASN A 39 29.20 12.08 17.65
CA ASN A 39 28.47 11.61 18.84
C ASN A 39 27.67 12.77 19.43
N LEU A 40 26.59 13.15 18.76
CA LEU A 40 25.63 14.13 19.28
C LEU A 40 24.90 13.57 20.50
N SER A 41 24.55 14.46 21.44
CA SER A 41 23.58 14.13 22.48
C SER A 41 22.20 13.86 21.88
N GLU A 42 21.34 13.20 22.64
CA GLU A 42 20.02 12.81 22.15
C GLU A 42 19.14 14.05 21.85
N GLU A 43 19.25 15.10 22.66
CA GLU A 43 18.56 16.38 22.46
C GLU A 43 19.06 17.14 21.21
N GLU A 44 20.38 17.16 20.97
CA GLU A 44 20.95 17.78 19.77
C GLU A 44 20.49 17.05 18.51
N LEU A 45 20.45 15.72 18.55
CA LEU A 45 19.98 14.88 17.46
C LEU A 45 18.49 15.14 17.17
N ILE A 46 17.65 15.25 18.21
CA ILE A 46 16.22 15.60 18.06
C ILE A 46 16.06 16.96 17.38
N ASN A 47 16.78 17.98 17.84
CA ASN A 47 16.69 19.32 17.26
C ASN A 47 17.13 19.33 15.79
N LEU A 48 18.17 18.58 15.46
CA LEU A 48 18.65 18.45 14.09
C LEU A 48 17.63 17.75 13.19
N ILE A 49 17.00 16.66 13.66
CA ILE A 49 15.95 15.96 12.92
C ILE A 49 14.76 16.90 12.69
N LYS A 50 14.34 17.69 13.69
CA LYS A 50 13.26 18.67 13.53
C LYS A 50 13.61 19.76 12.52
N GLN A 51 14.80 20.34 12.61
CA GLN A 51 15.26 21.39 11.68
C GLN A 51 15.36 20.92 10.22
N THR A 52 15.62 19.63 10.01
CA THR A 52 15.79 19.08 8.66
C THR A 52 14.49 18.51 8.09
N SER A 53 13.45 18.32 8.91
CA SER A 53 12.26 17.56 8.51
C SER A 53 11.49 18.17 7.34
N GLU A 54 11.24 19.49 7.36
CA GLU A 54 10.50 20.17 6.28
C GLU A 54 11.22 20.06 4.93
N THR A 55 12.54 20.30 4.91
CA THR A 55 13.34 20.16 3.69
C THR A 55 13.29 18.72 3.17
N VAL A 56 13.46 17.73 4.05
CA VAL A 56 13.42 16.30 3.67
C VAL A 56 12.03 15.90 3.15
N LYS A 57 10.95 16.41 3.75
CA LYS A 57 9.56 16.15 3.35
C LYS A 57 9.28 16.65 1.94
N HIS A 58 9.81 17.81 1.58
CA HIS A 58 9.50 18.49 0.32
C HIS A 58 10.55 18.35 -0.79
N SER A 59 11.75 17.81 -0.51
CA SER A 59 12.83 17.70 -1.51
C SER A 59 12.61 16.60 -2.56
N GLY A 60 11.82 15.58 -2.26
CA GLY A 60 11.71 14.38 -3.09
C GLY A 60 12.98 13.52 -3.15
N ASP A 61 14.04 13.89 -2.40
CA ASP A 61 15.32 13.21 -2.41
C ASP A 61 15.31 11.98 -1.47
N GLU A 62 15.36 10.79 -2.05
CA GLU A 62 15.39 9.52 -1.32
C GLU A 62 16.66 9.32 -0.48
N ASN A 63 17.78 9.94 -0.84
CA ASN A 63 19.01 9.89 -0.05
C ASN A 63 18.85 10.68 1.25
N LEU A 64 18.29 11.89 1.17
CA LEU A 64 17.97 12.70 2.34
C LEU A 64 17.02 11.97 3.30
N LYS A 65 15.98 11.30 2.78
CA LYS A 65 15.06 10.49 3.59
C LYS A 65 15.80 9.37 4.34
N LYS A 66 16.67 8.63 3.65
CA LYS A 66 17.49 7.57 4.27
C LYS A 66 18.43 8.11 5.34
N LYS A 67 19.04 9.28 5.10
CA LYS A 67 19.93 9.93 6.07
C LYS A 67 19.17 10.37 7.32
N LYS A 68 17.96 10.94 7.17
CA LYS A 68 17.05 11.26 8.28
C LYS A 68 16.67 9.99 9.07
N GLU A 69 16.25 8.92 8.39
CA GLU A 69 15.89 7.66 9.03
C GLU A 69 17.06 7.04 9.81
N ALA A 70 18.28 7.14 9.28
CA ALA A 70 19.49 6.68 9.97
C ALA A 70 19.80 7.51 11.22
N ALA A 71 19.54 8.82 11.20
CA ALA A 71 19.66 9.68 12.37
C ALA A 71 18.60 9.33 13.43
N GLU A 72 17.35 9.14 13.03
CA GLU A 72 16.24 8.72 13.92
C GLU A 72 16.51 7.38 14.62
N LYS A 73 17.18 6.43 13.95
CA LYS A 73 17.55 5.13 14.52
C LYS A 73 18.57 5.21 15.66
N LYS A 74 19.26 6.35 15.83
CA LYS A 74 20.18 6.58 16.96
C LYS A 74 19.44 7.04 18.24
N LEU A 75 18.18 7.47 18.14
CA LEU A 75 17.37 7.86 19.29
C LEU A 75 16.93 6.65 20.11
N SER A 76 16.72 6.87 21.41
CA SER A 76 16.01 5.90 22.24
C SER A 76 14.59 5.70 21.73
N LYS A 77 14.03 4.54 22.03
CA LYS A 77 12.67 4.18 21.62
C LYS A 77 11.62 5.18 22.10
N ASP A 78 11.80 5.75 23.29
CA ASP A 78 10.85 6.69 23.87
C ASP A 78 10.95 8.07 23.22
N LYS A 79 12.16 8.56 22.94
CA LYS A 79 12.35 9.81 22.20
C LYS A 79 11.90 9.74 20.75
N LEU A 80 12.15 8.63 20.08
CA LEU A 80 11.63 8.41 18.73
C LEU A 80 10.10 8.44 18.72
N ARG A 81 9.45 7.85 19.73
CA ARG A 81 7.98 7.88 19.86
C ARG A 81 7.43 9.28 20.12
N GLU A 82 8.12 10.07 20.95
CA GLU A 82 7.78 11.47 21.21
C GLU A 82 7.87 12.29 19.92
N LEU A 83 8.98 12.17 19.19
CA LEU A 83 9.20 12.86 17.91
C LEU A 83 8.14 12.50 16.87
N ILE A 84 7.84 11.20 16.69
CA ILE A 84 6.79 10.75 15.75
C ILE A 84 5.42 11.30 16.16
N ARG A 85 5.11 11.33 17.47
CA ARG A 85 3.82 11.86 17.95
C ARG A 85 3.69 13.35 17.63
N GLU A 86 4.74 14.13 17.86
CA GLU A 86 4.76 15.55 17.53
C GLU A 86 4.61 15.79 16.02
N GLU A 87 5.34 15.04 15.18
CA GLU A 87 5.26 15.17 13.72
C GLU A 87 3.86 14.82 13.19
N ILE A 88 3.23 13.76 13.71
CA ILE A 88 1.83 13.42 13.39
C ILE A 88 0.89 14.54 13.84
N HIS A 89 1.06 15.07 15.05
CA HIS A 89 0.20 16.13 15.57
C HIS A 89 0.29 17.39 14.72
N GLN A 90 1.51 17.77 14.33
CA GLN A 90 1.77 18.92 13.45
C GLN A 90 1.12 18.70 12.08
N GLU A 91 1.34 17.54 11.45
CA GLU A 91 0.76 17.22 10.15
C GLU A 91 -0.77 17.27 10.17
N LEU A 92 -1.40 16.70 11.20
CA LEU A 92 -2.85 16.75 11.34
C LEU A 92 -3.33 18.20 11.47
N THR A 93 -2.66 18.99 12.31
CA THR A 93 -3.01 20.40 12.54
C THR A 93 -2.88 21.23 11.25
N GLU A 94 -1.79 21.06 10.50
CA GLU A 94 -1.55 21.72 9.20
C GLU A 94 -2.64 21.37 8.18
N ASN A 95 -3.14 20.13 8.21
CA ASN A 95 -4.24 19.69 7.36
C ASN A 95 -5.64 20.05 7.91
N GLY A 96 -5.72 20.90 8.94
CA GLY A 96 -6.98 21.36 9.54
C GLY A 96 -7.70 20.31 10.37
N VAL A 97 -7.00 19.24 10.75
CA VAL A 97 -7.53 18.11 11.50
C VAL A 97 -7.10 18.21 12.96
N LYS A 98 -8.07 18.20 13.87
CA LYS A 98 -7.80 18.23 15.31
C LYS A 98 -7.58 16.81 15.83
N PRO A 99 -6.40 16.48 16.41
CA PRO A 99 -6.13 15.13 16.91
C PRO A 99 -7.15 14.63 17.94
N GLU A 100 -7.76 15.55 18.70
CA GLU A 100 -8.78 15.25 19.72
C GLU A 100 -10.10 14.76 19.13
N GLN A 101 -10.32 14.97 17.83
CA GLN A 101 -11.54 14.50 17.14
C GLN A 101 -11.47 13.01 16.81
N PHE A 102 -10.31 12.38 16.97
CA PHE A 102 -10.16 10.98 16.67
C PHE A 102 -10.29 10.12 17.92
N ASP A 103 -11.13 9.11 17.83
CA ASP A 103 -11.12 8.00 18.77
C ASP A 103 -9.81 7.20 18.56
N PRO A 104 -8.92 7.10 19.59
CA PRO A 104 -7.68 6.34 19.49
C PRO A 104 -7.90 4.88 19.07
N GLN A 105 -9.03 4.28 19.45
CA GLN A 105 -9.37 2.91 19.09
C GLN A 105 -9.72 2.79 17.60
N VAL A 106 -10.39 3.79 17.03
CA VAL A 106 -10.68 3.87 15.59
C VAL A 106 -9.37 4.04 14.81
N ILE A 107 -8.50 4.96 15.22
CA ILE A 107 -7.17 5.14 14.59
C ILE A 107 -6.39 3.83 14.64
N ARG A 108 -6.30 3.21 15.82
CA ARG A 108 -5.58 1.94 16.00
C ARG A 108 -6.11 0.87 15.04
N THR A 109 -7.42 0.79 14.89
CA THR A 109 -8.06 -0.18 14.01
C THR A 109 -7.72 0.09 12.54
N GLU A 110 -7.77 1.34 12.10
CA GLU A 110 -7.43 1.72 10.72
C GLU A 110 -5.95 1.48 10.41
N VAL A 111 -5.05 1.84 11.33
CA VAL A 111 -3.61 1.56 11.21
C VAL A 111 -3.34 0.05 11.11
N LEU A 112 -3.97 -0.76 11.97
CA LEU A 112 -3.83 -2.21 11.90
C LEU A 112 -4.36 -2.78 10.58
N ASN A 113 -5.48 -2.25 10.08
CA ASN A 113 -6.04 -2.63 8.78
C ASN A 113 -5.09 -2.28 7.64
N GLU A 114 -4.48 -1.09 7.63
CA GLU A 114 -3.49 -0.69 6.63
C GLU A 114 -2.22 -1.55 6.68
N ILE A 115 -1.70 -1.84 7.88
CA ILE A 115 -0.59 -2.78 8.05
C ILE A 115 -0.96 -4.16 7.48
N GLY A 116 -2.19 -4.63 7.74
CA GLY A 116 -2.72 -5.85 7.16
C GLY A 116 -2.71 -5.84 5.63
N LYS A 117 -3.23 -4.76 5.02
CA LYS A 117 -3.26 -4.58 3.56
C LYS A 117 -1.85 -4.58 2.95
N GLN A 118 -0.93 -3.80 3.52
CA GLN A 118 0.46 -3.71 3.04
C GLN A 118 1.18 -5.06 3.15
N LYS A 119 1.02 -5.76 4.28
CA LYS A 119 1.63 -7.08 4.46
C LYS A 119 1.08 -8.10 3.48
N LEU A 120 -0.23 -8.12 3.24
CA LEU A 120 -0.86 -9.00 2.26
C LEU A 120 -0.36 -8.70 0.84
N TRP A 121 -0.30 -7.42 0.46
CA TRP A 121 0.21 -6.99 -0.83
C TRP A 121 1.66 -7.44 -1.07
N SER A 122 2.53 -7.30 -0.06
CA SER A 122 3.91 -7.78 -0.12
C SER A 122 4.00 -9.31 -0.31
N LEU A 123 3.18 -10.08 0.41
CA LEU A 123 3.11 -11.54 0.25
C LEU A 123 2.63 -11.95 -1.15
N ILE A 124 1.61 -11.27 -1.67
CA ILE A 124 1.11 -11.47 -3.03
C ILE A 124 2.20 -11.20 -4.06
N ASN A 125 2.89 -10.06 -3.97
CA ASN A 125 3.90 -9.68 -4.95
C ASN A 125 5.10 -10.61 -4.94
N THR A 126 5.58 -11.00 -3.76
CA THR A 126 6.72 -11.93 -3.64
C THR A 126 6.37 -13.32 -4.18
N LEU A 127 5.14 -13.80 -3.96
CA LEU A 127 4.66 -15.04 -4.56
C LEU A 127 4.54 -14.91 -6.09
N GLU A 128 3.92 -13.85 -6.61
CA GLU A 128 3.81 -13.58 -8.05
C GLU A 128 5.18 -13.55 -8.73
N GLN A 129 6.18 -12.90 -8.12
CA GLN A 129 7.55 -12.86 -8.62
C GLN A 129 8.20 -14.26 -8.60
N ALA A 130 8.01 -15.04 -7.53
CA ALA A 130 8.57 -16.38 -7.43
C ALA A 130 7.96 -17.34 -8.47
N LEU A 131 6.65 -17.23 -8.74
CA LEU A 131 5.95 -17.98 -9.77
C LEU A 131 6.52 -17.67 -11.15
N LYS A 132 6.60 -16.37 -11.51
CA LYS A 132 7.19 -15.90 -12.77
C LYS A 132 8.63 -16.37 -12.97
N ALA A 133 9.43 -16.35 -11.90
CA ALA A 133 10.83 -16.77 -11.94
C ALA A 133 11.02 -18.30 -11.99
N GLY A 134 9.96 -19.10 -11.79
CA GLY A 134 10.08 -20.56 -11.78
C GLY A 134 10.74 -21.13 -10.53
N GLN A 135 10.92 -20.34 -9.46
CA GLN A 135 11.76 -20.70 -8.32
C GLN A 135 10.99 -21.54 -7.29
N LYS A 136 10.89 -22.86 -7.52
CA LYS A 136 10.07 -23.79 -6.71
C LYS A 136 10.24 -23.62 -5.19
N THR A 137 11.47 -23.50 -4.68
CA THR A 137 11.72 -23.29 -3.24
C THR A 137 11.12 -21.98 -2.73
N LYS A 138 11.28 -20.88 -3.48
CA LYS A 138 10.68 -19.58 -3.11
C LYS A 138 9.16 -19.61 -3.21
N VAL A 139 8.62 -20.26 -4.24
CA VAL A 139 7.16 -20.45 -4.38
C VAL A 139 6.61 -21.18 -3.16
N LYS A 140 7.22 -22.28 -2.71
CA LYS A 140 6.81 -23.01 -1.52
C LYS A 140 6.84 -22.13 -0.26
N ASN A 141 7.93 -21.41 -0.04
CA ASN A 141 8.10 -20.57 1.15
C ASN A 141 7.07 -19.42 1.18
N HIS A 142 6.90 -18.71 0.06
CA HIS A 142 5.95 -17.60 -0.03
C HIS A 142 4.49 -18.08 0.00
N LEU A 143 4.20 -19.25 -0.58
CA LEU A 143 2.89 -19.89 -0.48
C LEU A 143 2.53 -20.20 0.98
N GLN A 144 3.46 -20.80 1.74
CA GLN A 144 3.25 -21.10 3.16
C GLN A 144 3.03 -19.82 3.97
N ALA A 145 3.81 -18.76 3.73
CA ALA A 145 3.66 -17.49 4.42
C ALA A 145 2.29 -16.82 4.11
N LEU A 146 1.84 -16.89 2.85
CA LEU A 146 0.52 -16.41 2.45
C LEU A 146 -0.60 -17.22 3.10
N GLN A 147 -0.48 -18.55 3.16
CA GLN A 147 -1.44 -19.43 3.85
C GLN A 147 -1.51 -19.14 5.35
N GLN A 148 -0.37 -18.94 6.01
CA GLN A 148 -0.33 -18.54 7.43
C GLN A 148 -1.00 -17.19 7.66
N PHE A 149 -0.85 -16.25 6.72
CA PHE A 149 -1.49 -14.94 6.81
C PHE A 149 -3.02 -15.05 6.71
N ILE A 150 -3.55 -15.75 5.71
CA ILE A 150 -5.00 -15.85 5.48
C ILE A 150 -5.73 -16.75 6.49
N ASN A 151 -5.03 -17.74 7.06
CA ASN A 151 -5.60 -18.62 8.09
C ASN A 151 -5.52 -18.01 9.50
N SER A 152 -5.04 -16.78 9.62
CA SER A 152 -4.94 -16.11 10.90
C SER A 152 -6.32 -15.74 11.47
N LYS A 153 -6.47 -15.85 12.79
CA LYS A 153 -7.66 -15.40 13.53
C LYS A 153 -7.64 -13.91 13.89
N ILE A 154 -6.67 -13.16 13.35
CA ILE A 154 -6.48 -11.75 13.67
C ILE A 154 -7.31 -10.90 12.70
N ASP A 155 -8.22 -10.09 13.23
CA ASP A 155 -9.23 -9.33 12.47
C ASP A 155 -8.65 -8.53 11.31
N TYR A 156 -7.58 -7.75 11.55
CA TYR A 156 -7.01 -6.91 10.49
C TYR A 156 -6.42 -7.73 9.32
N LYS A 157 -5.97 -8.96 9.56
CA LYS A 157 -5.52 -9.87 8.50
C LYS A 157 -6.70 -10.46 7.73
N GLN A 158 -7.78 -10.79 8.43
CA GLN A 158 -9.02 -11.27 7.81
C GLN A 158 -9.66 -10.19 6.93
N ASN A 159 -9.72 -8.95 7.44
CA ASN A 159 -10.20 -7.79 6.71
C ASN A 159 -9.38 -7.53 5.44
N ALA A 160 -8.05 -7.61 5.54
CA ALA A 160 -7.17 -7.46 4.39
C ALA A 160 -7.41 -8.56 3.35
N TYR A 161 -7.52 -9.83 3.78
CA TYR A 161 -7.79 -10.96 2.90
C TYR A 161 -9.15 -10.85 2.21
N ALA A 162 -10.21 -10.52 2.94
CA ALA A 162 -11.57 -10.41 2.41
C ALA A 162 -11.63 -9.47 1.20
N LYS A 163 -10.92 -8.34 1.24
CA LYS A 163 -10.85 -7.36 0.14
C LYS A 163 -10.10 -7.86 -1.10
N GLN A 164 -9.23 -8.86 -0.99
CA GLN A 164 -8.43 -9.40 -2.10
C GLN A 164 -8.60 -10.91 -2.30
N LYS A 165 -9.69 -11.48 -1.79
CA LYS A 165 -9.94 -12.92 -1.72
C LYS A 165 -9.71 -13.62 -3.06
N THR A 166 -10.31 -13.11 -4.13
CA THR A 166 -10.22 -13.68 -5.48
C THR A 166 -8.77 -13.72 -5.99
N LYS A 167 -8.03 -12.61 -5.84
CA LYS A 167 -6.63 -12.53 -6.26
C LYS A 167 -5.76 -13.54 -5.51
N VAL A 168 -5.96 -13.63 -4.20
CA VAL A 168 -5.22 -14.56 -3.33
C VAL A 168 -5.54 -16.00 -3.69
N GLN A 169 -6.81 -16.37 -3.81
CA GLN A 169 -7.22 -17.73 -4.17
C GLN A 169 -6.64 -18.18 -5.52
N ARG A 170 -6.69 -17.30 -6.53
CA ARG A 170 -6.05 -17.55 -7.83
C ARG A 170 -4.56 -17.86 -7.70
N LEU A 171 -3.83 -17.09 -6.89
CA LEU A 171 -2.40 -17.29 -6.66
C LEU A 171 -2.09 -18.59 -5.93
N LEU A 172 -2.90 -18.95 -4.93
CA LEU A 172 -2.75 -20.24 -4.23
C LEU A 172 -2.90 -21.40 -5.22
N THR A 173 -3.89 -21.34 -6.11
CA THR A 173 -4.10 -22.36 -7.14
C THR A 173 -2.90 -22.46 -8.09
N GLN A 174 -2.41 -21.33 -8.61
CA GLN A 174 -1.24 -21.28 -9.49
C GLN A 174 0.01 -21.86 -8.83
N ALA A 175 0.26 -21.49 -7.57
CA ALA A 175 1.41 -21.97 -6.81
C ALA A 175 1.36 -23.48 -6.56
N ASN A 176 0.19 -24.01 -6.18
CA ASN A 176 0.02 -25.44 -5.99
C ASN A 176 0.22 -26.22 -7.29
N GLN A 177 -0.29 -25.71 -8.41
CA GLN A 177 -0.07 -26.33 -9.73
C GLN A 177 1.42 -26.40 -10.08
N GLN A 178 2.15 -25.29 -9.94
CA GLN A 178 3.58 -25.24 -10.25
C GLN A 178 4.44 -26.15 -9.34
N LEU A 179 4.04 -26.32 -8.07
CA LEU A 179 4.71 -27.23 -7.15
C LEU A 179 4.44 -28.70 -7.46
N ASN A 180 3.23 -29.02 -7.97
CA ASN A 180 2.78 -30.38 -8.23
C ASN A 180 3.05 -30.87 -9.65
N SER A 181 3.48 -29.99 -10.58
CA SER A 181 3.84 -30.42 -11.94
C SER A 181 5.14 -31.25 -11.95
N PRO A 182 5.08 -32.53 -12.37
CA PRO A 182 6.28 -33.29 -12.71
C PRO A 182 6.95 -32.61 -13.92
N ASN A 183 8.28 -32.52 -13.91
CA ASN A 183 9.11 -31.87 -14.93
C ASN A 183 8.53 -31.91 -16.35
N GLN A 184 7.86 -30.84 -16.79
CA GLN A 184 7.66 -30.56 -18.21
C GLN A 184 7.80 -29.05 -18.44
N THR A 185 8.87 -28.72 -19.16
CA THR A 185 8.97 -27.65 -20.16
C THR A 185 7.98 -26.49 -20.04
N LYS A 186 8.53 -25.37 -19.54
CA LYS A 186 8.05 -24.00 -19.74
C LYS A 186 7.55 -23.81 -21.18
N THR A 187 6.24 -23.64 -21.43
CA THR A 187 5.67 -22.58 -22.30
C THR A 187 4.14 -22.64 -22.55
N ASN A 188 3.41 -23.73 -22.30
CA ASN A 188 2.05 -23.82 -22.88
C ASN A 188 0.84 -23.57 -21.96
N PHE A 189 1.03 -23.44 -20.63
CA PHE A 189 -0.13 -23.33 -19.72
C PHE A 189 -0.61 -21.90 -19.45
N PHE A 190 0.30 -20.91 -19.48
CA PHE A 190 -0.07 -19.50 -19.29
C PHE A 190 -0.97 -18.99 -20.41
N HIS A 191 -0.68 -19.38 -21.65
CA HIS A 191 -1.56 -19.09 -22.79
C HIS A 191 -2.92 -19.78 -22.63
N LEU A 192 -2.95 -21.08 -22.33
CA LEU A 192 -4.22 -21.82 -22.27
C LEU A 192 -5.19 -21.30 -21.20
N ALA A 193 -4.68 -20.92 -20.01
CA ALA A 193 -5.52 -20.35 -18.96
C ALA A 193 -5.97 -18.92 -19.28
N GLN A 194 -5.15 -18.14 -19.97
CA GLN A 194 -5.49 -16.80 -20.41
C GLN A 194 -6.52 -16.82 -21.54
N THR A 195 -6.37 -17.72 -22.51
CA THR A 195 -7.31 -17.94 -23.61
C THR A 195 -8.67 -18.42 -23.11
N LYS A 196 -8.71 -19.38 -22.16
CA LYS A 196 -9.98 -19.82 -21.56
C LYS A 196 -10.71 -18.71 -20.81
N LEU A 197 -9.99 -17.86 -20.09
CA LEU A 197 -10.59 -16.73 -19.38
C LEU A 197 -11.13 -15.68 -20.36
N GLU A 198 -10.42 -15.42 -21.45
CA GLU A 198 -10.88 -14.52 -22.53
C GLU A 198 -12.11 -15.08 -23.26
N GLU A 199 -12.17 -16.39 -23.51
CA GLU A 199 -13.36 -17.05 -24.08
C GLU A 199 -14.57 -16.99 -23.14
N GLU A 200 -14.39 -17.22 -21.84
CA GLU A 200 -15.45 -17.10 -20.85
C GLU A 200 -15.97 -15.65 -20.74
N LEU A 201 -15.07 -14.65 -20.74
CA LEU A 201 -15.46 -13.25 -20.71
C LEU A 201 -16.23 -12.83 -21.97
N LYS A 202 -15.76 -13.29 -23.15
CA LYS A 202 -16.43 -13.04 -24.43
C LYS A 202 -17.84 -13.65 -24.46
N THR A 203 -17.97 -14.88 -23.97
CA THR A 203 -19.27 -15.58 -23.88
C THR A 203 -20.23 -14.87 -22.93
N HIS A 204 -19.71 -14.35 -21.81
CA HIS A 204 -20.54 -13.61 -20.85
C HIS A 204 -21.02 -12.27 -21.43
N ASN A 205 -20.15 -11.53 -22.12
CA ASN A 205 -20.51 -10.27 -22.74
C ASN A 205 -21.54 -10.46 -23.87
N GLN A 206 -21.42 -11.53 -24.67
CA GLN A 206 -22.38 -11.85 -25.72
C GLN A 206 -23.77 -12.17 -25.16
N LYS A 207 -23.85 -12.88 -24.02
CA LYS A 207 -25.12 -13.11 -23.32
C LYS A 207 -25.75 -11.83 -22.77
N ILE A 208 -24.92 -10.88 -22.31
CA ILE A 208 -25.42 -9.58 -21.85
C ILE A 208 -26.03 -8.79 -23.02
N GLU A 209 -25.40 -8.80 -24.19
CA GLU A 209 -25.94 -8.15 -25.40
C GLU A 209 -27.26 -8.80 -25.86
N GLU A 210 -27.37 -10.13 -25.79
CA GLU A 210 -28.60 -10.86 -26.13
C GLU A 210 -29.76 -10.52 -25.18
N ILE A 211 -29.48 -10.44 -23.87
CA ILE A 211 -30.47 -10.01 -22.86
C ILE A 211 -30.88 -8.55 -23.09
N ILE A 212 -29.96 -7.68 -23.49
CA ILE A 212 -30.27 -6.27 -23.79
C ILE A 212 -31.14 -6.16 -25.05
N ALA A 213 -30.85 -6.93 -26.11
CA ALA A 213 -31.63 -6.95 -27.33
C ALA A 213 -33.06 -7.49 -27.10
N GLU A 214 -33.21 -8.49 -26.23
CA GLU A 214 -34.52 -9.07 -25.87
C GLU A 214 -35.36 -8.14 -24.96
N ALA A 215 -34.69 -7.25 -24.21
CA ALA A 215 -35.33 -6.30 -23.30
C ALA A 215 -35.69 -4.95 -23.94
N MET A 216 -35.27 -4.68 -25.19
CA MET A 216 -35.65 -3.46 -25.91
C MET A 216 -36.82 -3.76 -26.87
N PRO A 217 -38.02 -3.19 -26.64
CA PRO A 217 -39.10 -3.30 -27.62
C PRO A 217 -38.69 -2.55 -28.90
N GLU A 218 -38.98 -3.13 -30.07
CA GLU A 218 -38.78 -2.46 -31.35
C GLU A 218 -39.59 -1.15 -31.38
N GLU A 219 -38.93 -0.03 -31.10
CA GLU A 219 -39.48 1.27 -31.41
C GLU A 219 -39.37 1.51 -32.91
N GLY A 220 -40.52 1.48 -33.58
CA GLY A 220 -40.74 2.29 -34.77
C GLY A 220 -40.78 1.54 -36.11
N LYS A 221 -41.88 0.82 -36.34
CA LYS A 221 -42.59 0.99 -37.62
C LYS A 221 -43.92 1.68 -37.33
N ILE A 222 -43.87 3.00 -37.39
CA ILE A 222 -45.07 3.82 -37.59
C ILE A 222 -45.36 3.71 -39.08
N ASP A 223 -46.57 3.24 -39.40
CA ASP A 223 -47.12 3.07 -40.75
C ASP A 223 -47.03 4.34 -41.62
#